data_AF-A0A7J3MMY4-F1
#
_entry.id   AF-A0A7J3MMY4-F1
#
_cell.length_a   1.000
_cell.length_b   1.000
_cell.length_c   1.000
_cell.angle_alpha   90.00
_cell.angle_beta   90.00
_cell.angle_gamma   90.00
#
_symmetry.space_group_name_H-M   'P 1'
#
loop_
_entity.id
_entity.type
_entity.pdbx_description
1 polymer ?
#
loop_
_entity_poly.entity_id
_entity_poly.type
_entity_poly.pdbx_seq_one_letter_code
_entity_poly.pdbx_strand_id
1 'polypeptide(L)'
;MLKFENGALGYVEGSWIMPEGHSLSSLLEVSGTRGMLSVDNKSTATLSIFKPGGLREELTPLFNDGYYLEIKCFVDSILRNEPPPVPGEEGLKSLEVVLAGLKSVFTGKPVKLPLEEEMF
;
A
#
# COMPACT_ATOMS: atom_id res chain seq x y z
N MET A 1 -3.06 -8.94 -9.31
CA MET A 1 -3.91 -9.48 -8.22
C MET A 1 -3.03 -10.29 -7.29
N LEU A 2 -3.17 -10.07 -5.98
CA LEU A 2 -2.45 -10.76 -4.91
C LEU A 2 -3.44 -11.63 -4.12
N LYS A 3 -2.98 -12.77 -3.64
CA LYS A 3 -3.72 -13.61 -2.69
C LYS A 3 -2.88 -13.78 -1.43
N PHE A 4 -3.40 -13.28 -0.31
CA PHE A 4 -2.74 -13.37 0.99
C PHE A 4 -2.99 -14.74 1.64
N GLU A 5 -2.15 -15.12 2.60
CA GLU A 5 -2.25 -16.41 3.30
C GLU A 5 -3.61 -16.63 3.98
N ASN A 6 -4.18 -15.56 4.53
CA ASN A 6 -5.50 -15.56 5.17
C ASN A 6 -6.68 -15.62 4.16
N GLY A 7 -6.39 -15.74 2.86
CA GLY A 7 -7.39 -15.78 1.80
C GLY A 7 -7.89 -14.43 1.31
N ALA A 8 -7.43 -13.32 1.89
CA ALA A 8 -7.74 -11.99 1.39
C ALA A 8 -7.18 -11.81 -0.04
N LEU A 9 -7.88 -10.99 -0.83
CA LEU A 9 -7.47 -10.64 -2.18
C LEU A 9 -7.04 -9.18 -2.21
N GLY A 10 -5.94 -8.90 -2.91
CA GLY A 10 -5.42 -7.56 -3.12
C GLY A 10 -5.36 -7.21 -4.61
N TYR A 11 -5.73 -5.97 -4.92
CA TYR A 11 -5.56 -5.39 -6.25
C TYR A 11 -4.66 -4.17 -6.12
N VAL A 12 -3.69 -4.07 -7.02
CA VAL A 12 -2.77 -2.95 -7.12
C VAL A 12 -2.81 -2.50 -8.57
N GLU A 13 -3.15 -1.24 -8.77
CA GLU A 13 -3.21 -0.60 -10.08
C GLU A 13 -2.40 0.69 -10.03
N GLY A 14 -1.65 0.96 -11.09
CA GLY A 14 -0.94 2.22 -11.30
C GLY A 14 -1.00 2.56 -12.78
N SER A 15 -1.18 3.85 -13.08
CA SER A 15 -1.29 4.31 -14.46
C SER A 15 -0.62 5.67 -14.64
N TRP A 16 0.09 5.80 -15.76
CA TRP A 16 0.77 7.03 -16.18
C TRP A 16 0.06 7.75 -17.33
N ILE A 17 -1.09 7.24 -17.81
CA ILE A 17 -1.77 7.76 -19.01
C ILE A 17 -2.71 8.94 -18.73
N MET A 18 -2.66 9.50 -17.52
CA MET A 18 -3.55 10.58 -17.11
C MET A 18 -3.26 11.85 -17.94
N PRO A 19 -4.29 12.64 -18.29
CA PRO A 19 -4.12 13.85 -19.09
C PRO A 19 -3.27 14.89 -18.35
N GLU A 20 -2.71 15.82 -19.12
CA GLU A 20 -1.95 16.95 -18.58
C GLU A 20 -2.77 17.75 -17.55
N GLY A 21 -2.14 18.15 -16.45
CA GLY A 21 -2.81 18.84 -15.34
C GLY A 21 -3.49 17.91 -14.32
N HIS A 22 -3.57 16.61 -14.58
CA HIS A 22 -4.04 15.64 -13.59
C HIS A 22 -2.94 15.35 -12.55
N SER A 23 -3.18 15.74 -11.30
CA SER A 23 -2.25 15.45 -10.20
C SER A 23 -2.19 13.96 -9.87
N LEU A 24 -1.10 13.54 -9.20
CA LEU A 24 -0.97 12.17 -8.70
C LEU A 24 -2.11 11.86 -7.73
N SER A 25 -2.87 10.81 -8.01
CA SER A 25 -3.94 10.34 -7.16
C SER A 25 -3.62 8.98 -6.58
N SER A 26 -3.95 8.80 -5.31
CA SER A 26 -3.81 7.53 -4.61
C SER A 26 -5.11 7.23 -3.89
N LEU A 27 -5.54 5.98 -4.00
CA LEU A 27 -6.72 5.43 -3.33
C LEU A 27 -6.31 4.10 -2.70
N LEU A 28 -6.63 3.92 -1.42
CA LEU A 28 -6.49 2.67 -0.70
C LEU A 28 -7.84 2.30 -0.11
N GLU A 29 -8.32 1.11 -0.44
CA GLU A 29 -9.56 0.57 0.12
C GLU A 29 -9.30 -0.76 0.80
N VAL A 30 -9.86 -0.91 2.00
CA VAL A 30 -9.77 -2.14 2.78
C VAL A 30 -11.17 -2.52 3.23
N SER A 31 -11.69 -3.61 2.67
CA SER A 31 -12.98 -4.18 3.04
C SER A 31 -12.81 -5.43 3.89
N GLY A 32 -13.54 -5.51 4.98
CA GLY A 32 -13.56 -6.66 5.88
C GLY A 32 -14.96 -7.03 6.33
N THR A 33 -15.08 -8.03 7.19
CA THR A 33 -16.37 -8.56 7.65
C THR A 33 -17.20 -7.58 8.50
N ARG A 34 -16.58 -6.51 9.00
CA ARG A 34 -17.21 -5.53 9.90
C ARG A 34 -17.25 -4.12 9.32
N GLY A 35 -16.91 -3.94 8.04
CA GLY A 35 -16.89 -2.62 7.43
C GLY A 35 -15.85 -2.43 6.36
N MET A 36 -15.73 -1.18 5.93
CA MET A 36 -14.78 -0.75 4.91
C MET A 36 -14.10 0.54 5.35
N LEU A 37 -12.82 0.64 5.03
CA LEU A 37 -12.03 1.88 5.10
C LEU A 37 -11.69 2.28 3.66
N SER A 38 -11.84 3.56 3.34
CA SER A 38 -11.41 4.14 2.07
C SER A 38 -10.58 5.38 2.36
N VAL A 39 -9.37 5.42 1.82
CA VAL A 39 -8.42 6.52 1.99
C VAL A 39 -8.02 7.06 0.64
N ASP A 40 -8.22 8.34 0.40
CA ASP A 40 -7.83 9.00 -0.84
C ASP A 40 -7.14 10.34 -0.58
N ASN A 41 -6.31 10.80 -1.51
CA ASN A 41 -5.55 12.05 -1.37
C ASN A 41 -6.20 13.26 -2.06
N LYS A 42 -7.41 13.12 -2.63
CA LYS A 42 -8.13 14.17 -3.35
C LYS A 42 -9.26 14.79 -2.52
N SER A 43 -9.81 14.04 -1.58
CA SER A 43 -10.90 14.44 -0.69
C SER A 43 -10.41 15.33 0.45
N THR A 44 -11.26 16.27 0.87
CA THR A 44 -11.05 17.11 2.06
C THR A 44 -11.08 16.28 3.35
N ALA A 45 -11.81 15.17 3.35
CA ALA A 45 -11.77 14.13 4.37
C ALA A 45 -11.11 12.89 3.75
N THR A 46 -9.82 12.71 4.01
CA THR A 46 -9.01 11.68 3.37
C THR A 46 -9.24 10.28 3.91
N LEU A 47 -10.03 10.08 4.98
CA LEU A 47 -10.43 8.76 5.48
C LEU A 47 -11.96 8.67 5.64
N SER A 48 -12.55 7.69 4.96
CA SER A 48 -13.96 7.31 5.08
C SER A 48 -14.09 5.92 5.74
N ILE A 49 -15.00 5.80 6.71
CA ILE A 49 -15.27 4.57 7.46
C ILE A 49 -16.75 4.17 7.28
N PHE A 50 -16.96 2.91 6.92
CA PHE A 50 -18.28 2.32 6.75
C PHE A 50 -18.44 1.15 7.72
N LYS A 51 -19.47 1.19 8.57
CA LYS A 51 -19.79 0.13 9.54
C LYS A 51 -21.23 -0.36 9.31
N PRO A 52 -21.53 -1.66 9.52
CA PRO A 52 -22.89 -2.19 9.43
C PRO A 52 -23.86 -1.43 10.35
N GLY A 53 -24.97 -0.93 9.80
CA GLY A 53 -26.01 -0.22 10.56
C GLY A 53 -25.63 1.17 11.06
N GLY A 54 -24.44 1.67 10.73
CA GLY A 54 -23.96 3.01 11.10
C GLY A 54 -24.03 4.00 9.93
N LEU A 55 -23.93 5.29 10.27
CA LEU A 55 -23.70 6.35 9.28
C LEU A 55 -22.23 6.33 8.81
N ARG A 56 -21.97 6.83 7.60
CA ARG A 56 -20.60 7.07 7.10
C ARG A 56 -19.88 8.03 8.05
N GLU A 57 -18.72 7.62 8.55
CA GLU A 57 -17.84 8.49 9.34
C GLU A 57 -16.72 9.01 8.42
N GLU A 58 -16.40 10.29 8.55
CA GLU A 58 -15.33 10.96 7.79
C GLU A 58 -14.31 11.54 8.77
N LEU A 59 -13.04 11.30 8.50
CA LEU A 59 -11.92 11.82 9.29
C LEU A 59 -10.96 12.56 8.36
N THR A 60 -10.60 13.78 8.75
CA THR A 60 -9.48 14.52 8.17
C THR A 60 -8.29 14.37 9.14
N PRO A 61 -7.23 13.65 8.77
CA PRO A 61 -6.01 13.59 9.57
C PRO A 61 -5.49 14.99 9.82
N LEU A 62 -5.36 15.36 11.10
CA LEU A 62 -5.06 16.74 11.49
C LEU A 62 -3.60 17.13 11.27
N PHE A 63 -2.65 16.18 11.10
CA PHE A 63 -1.23 16.53 10.99
C PHE A 63 -0.31 15.59 10.21
N ASN A 64 0.70 16.29 9.67
CA ASN A 64 2.00 15.97 9.06
C ASN A 64 2.04 15.36 7.66
N ASP A 65 2.81 16.06 6.82
CA ASP A 65 3.43 15.55 5.61
C ASP A 65 4.09 14.19 5.90
N GLY A 66 3.64 13.15 5.19
CA GLY A 66 4.15 11.80 5.34
C GLY A 66 5.66 11.70 5.13
N TYR A 67 6.21 12.51 4.22
CA TYR A 67 7.66 12.56 3.99
C TYR A 67 8.40 13.14 5.18
N TYR A 68 7.84 14.17 5.83
CA TYR A 68 8.43 14.72 7.05
C TYR A 68 8.47 13.66 8.16
N LEU A 69 7.37 12.91 8.35
CA LEU A 69 7.31 11.84 9.36
C LEU A 69 8.29 10.70 9.07
N GLU A 70 8.42 10.30 7.80
CA GLU A 70 9.36 9.27 7.36
C GLU A 70 10.81 9.68 7.65
N ILE A 71 11.22 10.88 7.20
CA ILE A 71 12.57 11.42 7.44
C ILE A 71 12.83 11.57 8.93
N LYS A 72 11.88 12.12 9.69
CA LYS A 72 12.00 12.24 11.15
C LYS A 72 12.19 10.87 11.79
N CYS A 73 11.42 9.87 11.39
CA CYS A 73 11.52 8.51 11.93
C CYS A 73 12.90 7.89 11.66
N PHE A 74 13.44 8.08 10.45
CA PHE A 74 14.79 7.66 10.10
C PHE A 74 15.85 8.33 11.01
N VAL A 75 15.79 9.66 11.15
CA VAL A 75 16.72 10.42 12.01
C VAL A 75 16.61 9.98 13.48
N ASP A 76 15.40 9.83 14.00
CA ASP A 76 15.17 9.39 15.38
C ASP A 76 15.78 8.01 15.64
N SER A 77 15.63 7.08 14.68
CA SER A 77 16.17 5.71 14.78
C SER A 77 17.71 5.72 14.89
N ILE A 78 18.38 6.59 14.10
CA ILE A 78 19.83 6.79 14.18
C ILE A 78 20.24 7.37 15.54
N LEU A 79 19.58 8.45 15.97
CA LEU A 79 19.92 9.14 17.21
C LEU A 79 19.73 8.26 18.45
N ARG A 80 18.75 7.35 18.43
CA ARG A 80 18.45 6.43 19.52
C ARG A 80 19.17 5.09 19.41
N ASN A 81 19.87 4.84 18.30
CA ASN A 81 20.46 3.53 18.00
C ASN A 81 19.42 2.39 18.07
N GLU A 82 18.25 2.64 17.50
CA GLU A 82 17.13 1.70 17.41
C GLU A 82 16.89 1.30 15.95
N PRO A 83 16.40 0.09 15.67
CA PRO A 83 16.03 -0.29 14.32
C PRO A 83 14.85 0.57 13.82
N PRO A 84 14.84 1.00 12.54
CA PRO A 84 13.70 1.69 11.98
C PRO A 84 12.47 0.77 11.98
N PRO A 85 11.24 1.32 12.10
CA PRO A 85 10.02 0.53 12.11
C PRO A 85 9.76 -0.20 10.78
N VAL A 86 10.34 0.30 9.69
CA VAL A 86 10.35 -0.36 8.38
C VAL A 86 11.81 -0.68 8.03
N PRO A 87 12.27 -1.91 8.30
CA PRO A 87 13.64 -2.31 8.00
C PRO A 87 13.82 -2.60 6.50
N GLY A 88 15.08 -2.66 6.04
CA GLY A 88 15.41 -2.81 4.61
C GLY A 88 14.87 -4.10 3.98
N GLU A 89 14.69 -5.15 4.78
CA GLU A 89 14.12 -6.43 4.38
C GLU A 89 12.67 -6.31 3.88
N GLU A 90 11.90 -5.34 4.34
CA GLU A 90 10.54 -5.07 3.80
C GLU A 90 10.60 -4.55 2.36
N GLY A 91 11.68 -3.83 2.00
CA GLY A 91 11.96 -3.44 0.62
C GLY A 91 12.25 -4.65 -0.29
N LEU A 92 12.98 -5.64 0.22
CA LEU A 92 13.27 -6.89 -0.52
C LEU A 92 11.99 -7.70 -0.79
N LYS A 93 11.11 -7.81 0.20
CA LYS A 93 9.80 -8.47 0.05
C LYS A 93 8.93 -7.76 -1.00
N SER A 94 8.94 -6.42 -0.98
CA SER A 94 8.19 -5.62 -1.95
C SER A 94 8.71 -5.81 -3.38
N LEU A 95 10.03 -5.85 -3.54
CA LEU A 95 10.67 -6.17 -4.83
C LEU A 95 10.27 -7.58 -5.30
N GLU A 96 10.33 -8.58 -4.43
CA GLU A 96 9.96 -9.96 -4.76
C GLU A 96 8.53 -10.07 -5.32
N VAL A 97 7.57 -9.36 -4.73
CA VAL A 97 6.18 -9.30 -5.22
C VAL A 97 6.10 -8.74 -6.64
N VAL A 98 6.85 -7.68 -6.94
CA VAL A 98 6.90 -7.07 -8.28
C VAL A 98 7.51 -8.04 -9.29
N LEU A 99 8.62 -8.70 -8.95
CA LEU A 99 9.28 -9.67 -9.82
C LEU A 99 8.37 -10.88 -10.11
N ALA A 100 7.65 -11.38 -9.10
CA ALA A 100 6.65 -12.43 -9.28
C ALA A 100 5.49 -11.97 -10.17
N GLY A 101 5.07 -10.71 -10.05
CA GLY A 101 4.10 -10.08 -10.95
C GLY A 101 4.58 -10.08 -12.40
N LEU A 102 5.83 -9.68 -12.65
CA LEU A 102 6.44 -9.71 -13.99
C LEU A 102 6.51 -11.13 -14.56
N LYS A 103 6.97 -12.11 -13.77
CA LYS A 103 6.97 -13.54 -14.17
C LYS A 103 5.57 -14.03 -14.50
N SER A 104 4.55 -13.59 -13.76
CA SER A 104 3.14 -13.91 -14.04
C SER A 104 2.66 -13.33 -15.36
N VAL A 105 3.03 -12.09 -15.70
CA VAL A 105 2.72 -11.47 -17.00
C VAL A 105 3.29 -12.28 -18.16
N PHE A 106 4.56 -12.69 -18.09
CA PHE A 106 5.19 -13.45 -19.16
C PHE A 106 4.65 -14.88 -19.31
N THR A 107 4.34 -15.54 -18.20
CA THR A 107 3.90 -16.95 -18.20
C THR A 107 2.39 -17.12 -18.32
N GLY A 108 1.62 -16.06 -18.10
CA GLY A 108 0.16 -16.09 -18.02
C GLY A 108 -0.39 -16.90 -16.84
N LYS A 109 0.44 -17.20 -15.82
CA LYS A 109 0.09 -18.07 -14.68
C LYS A 109 0.32 -17.36 -13.35
N PRO A 110 -0.44 -17.69 -12.28
CA PRO A 110 -0.12 -17.24 -10.94
C PRO A 110 1.26 -17.76 -10.48
N VAL A 111 2.01 -16.91 -9.81
CA VAL A 111 3.33 -17.23 -9.23
C VAL A 111 3.19 -17.28 -7.71
N LYS A 112 3.73 -18.32 -7.07
CA LYS A 112 3.78 -18.44 -5.61
C LYS A 112 5.04 -17.76 -5.09
N LEU A 113 4.93 -17.22 -3.88
CA LEU A 113 6.06 -16.70 -3.11
C LEU A 113 6.43 -17.71 -2.00
N PRO A 114 7.70 -17.78 -1.58
CA PRO A 114 8.85 -17.02 -2.11
C PRO A 114 9.24 -17.44 -3.54
N LEU A 115 9.94 -16.58 -4.27
CA LEU A 115 10.46 -16.88 -5.60
C LEU A 115 11.61 -17.90 -5.49
N GLU A 116 11.42 -19.09 -6.04
CA GLU A 116 12.39 -20.20 -5.95
C GLU A 116 13.51 -20.17 -7.02
N GLU A 117 13.43 -19.30 -8.03
CA GLU A 117 14.39 -19.25 -9.15
C GLU A 117 14.75 -17.82 -9.58
N GLU A 118 16.00 -17.65 -10.04
CA GLU A 118 16.51 -16.42 -10.66
C GLU A 118 15.70 -16.02 -11.89
N MET A 119 15.68 -14.72 -12.17
CA MET A 119 14.72 -14.10 -13.08
C MET A 119 15.00 -14.27 -14.57
N PHE A 120 15.93 -15.15 -14.99
CA PHE A 120 16.24 -15.49 -16.38
C PHE A 120 16.95 -16.84 -16.45
#